data_AF-A0A6B3P4P1-F1
#
_entry.id   AF-A0A6B3P4P1-F1
#
_cell.length_a   1.000
_cell.length_b   1.000
_cell.length_c   1.000
_cell.angle_alpha   90.00
_cell.angle_beta   90.00
_cell.angle_gamma   90.00
#
_symmetry.space_group_name_H-M   'P 1'
#
loop_
_entity.id
_entity.type
_entity.pdbx_description
1 polymer ?
#
loop_
_entity_poly.entity_id
_entity_poly.type
_entity_poly.pdbx_seq_one_letter_code
_entity_poly.pdbx_strand_id
1 'polypeptide(L)'
;MLQDKNKNGYSKAPIFWGLSKAGAIALTVAATVMGFTNPPRSEYVNYASNKLASEIRESVCKESKVPDFLSDFTGDLVQSCEKLIKSQRTTIKELMDNATQRQNLILFSVYTTEFRGNRYQTIGAVGNFLTFPPEKIEQN
;
A
#
# COMPACT_ATOMS: atom_id res chain seq x y z
N MET A 1 -58.87 -18.30 -19.52
CA MET A 1 -58.57 -16.96 -20.09
C MET A 1 -58.62 -15.97 -18.93
N LEU A 2 -57.60 -15.21 -18.55
CA LEU A 2 -56.29 -14.87 -19.12
C LEU A 2 -55.30 -14.67 -17.96
N GLN A 3 -54.05 -15.10 -18.14
CA GLN A 3 -52.95 -14.63 -17.33
C GLN A 3 -52.66 -13.17 -17.69
N ASP A 4 -52.41 -12.31 -16.70
CA ASP A 4 -51.54 -11.17 -16.91
C ASP A 4 -50.45 -11.16 -15.82
N LYS A 5 -49.26 -11.58 -16.25
CA LYS A 5 -47.99 -11.26 -15.60
C LYS A 5 -47.56 -9.93 -16.18
N ASN A 6 -47.60 -8.86 -15.39
CA ASN A 6 -46.76 -7.70 -15.66
C ASN A 6 -45.85 -7.42 -14.46
N LYS A 7 -44.70 -8.09 -14.48
CA LYS A 7 -43.52 -7.72 -13.69
C LYS A 7 -42.86 -6.54 -14.40
N ASN A 8 -42.99 -5.34 -13.85
CA ASN A 8 -42.12 -4.22 -14.21
C ASN A 8 -41.54 -3.60 -12.95
N GLY A 9 -40.67 -4.38 -12.29
CA GLY A 9 -39.75 -3.89 -11.27
C GLY A 9 -38.65 -3.07 -11.92
N TYR A 10 -38.94 -1.83 -12.29
CA TYR A 10 -37.91 -0.83 -12.58
C TYR A 10 -37.51 -0.18 -11.27
N SER A 11 -36.50 -0.75 -10.61
CA SER A 11 -35.78 -0.08 -9.54
C SER A 11 -35.20 1.22 -10.11
N LYS A 12 -35.80 2.36 -9.75
CA LYS A 12 -35.32 3.69 -10.15
C LYS A 12 -33.89 3.84 -9.65
N ALA A 13 -32.95 4.05 -10.58
CA ALA A 13 -31.57 4.37 -10.24
C ALA A 13 -31.53 5.66 -9.39
N PRO A 14 -30.63 5.77 -8.39
CA PRO A 14 -30.53 6.96 -7.56
C PRO A 14 -30.22 8.19 -8.42
N ILE A 15 -31.03 9.22 -8.23
CA ILE A 15 -31.09 10.40 -9.09
C ILE A 15 -30.00 11.40 -8.66
N PHE A 16 -28.96 11.54 -9.48
CA PHE A 16 -28.00 12.65 -9.41
C PHE A 16 -28.60 13.84 -10.19
N TRP A 17 -29.38 14.68 -9.52
CA TRP A 17 -30.23 15.74 -10.12
C TRP A 17 -29.50 16.89 -10.86
N GLY A 18 -28.18 16.86 -11.01
CA GLY A 18 -27.39 17.95 -11.64
C GLY A 18 -26.36 17.51 -12.69
N LEU A 19 -26.29 16.23 -13.04
CA LEU A 19 -25.29 15.71 -13.99
C LEU A 19 -25.90 15.51 -15.38
N SER A 20 -25.29 16.13 -16.39
CA SER A 20 -25.62 15.85 -17.79
C SER A 20 -25.31 14.40 -18.14
N LYS A 21 -25.95 13.84 -19.18
CA LYS A 21 -25.67 12.47 -19.66
C LYS A 21 -24.18 12.28 -19.96
N ALA A 22 -23.55 13.27 -20.59
CA ALA A 22 -22.11 13.28 -20.84
C ALA A 22 -21.29 13.30 -19.55
N GLY A 23 -21.69 14.08 -18.55
CA GLY A 23 -21.03 14.10 -17.23
C GLY A 23 -21.12 12.76 -16.51
N ALA A 24 -22.28 12.09 -16.55
CA ALA A 24 -22.46 10.77 -15.96
C ALA A 24 -21.58 9.70 -16.62
N ILE A 25 -21.49 9.73 -17.96
CA ILE A 25 -20.60 8.83 -18.71
C ILE A 25 -19.14 9.09 -18.35
N ALA A 26 -18.70 10.35 -18.33
CA ALA A 26 -17.33 10.71 -17.99
C ALA A 26 -16.93 10.25 -16.58
N LEU A 27 -17.79 10.46 -15.58
CA LEU A 27 -17.54 10.00 -14.21
C LEU A 27 -17.46 8.47 -14.11
N THR A 28 -18.32 7.75 -14.83
CA THR A 28 -18.32 6.29 -14.83
C THR A 28 -17.02 5.74 -15.42
N VAL A 29 -16.57 6.30 -16.55
CA VAL A 29 -15.30 5.94 -17.17
C VAL A 29 -14.13 6.23 -16.22
N ALA A 30 -14.10 7.43 -15.61
CA ALA A 30 -13.06 7.80 -14.67
C ALA A 30 -12.99 6.87 -13.45
N ALA A 31 -14.14 6.58 -12.82
CA ALA A 31 -14.22 5.67 -11.69
C ALA A 31 -13.77 4.24 -12.07
N THR A 32 -14.08 3.79 -13.28
CA THR A 32 -13.62 2.50 -13.80
C THR A 32 -12.11 2.47 -13.94
N VAL A 33 -11.51 3.47 -14.59
CA VAL A 33 -10.05 3.57 -14.75
C VAL A 33 -9.35 3.60 -13.38
N MET A 34 -9.86 4.40 -12.43
CA MET A 34 -9.34 4.43 -11.06
C MET A 34 -9.46 3.07 -10.36
N GLY A 35 -10.61 2.40 -10.51
CA GLY A 35 -10.86 1.03 -10.03
C GLY A 35 -9.81 0.02 -10.46
N PHE A 36 -9.40 0.06 -11.71
CA PHE A 36 -8.41 -0.87 -12.28
C PHE A 36 -6.96 -0.46 -12.02
N THR A 37 -6.69 0.85 -11.90
CA THR A 37 -5.33 1.36 -11.69
C THR A 37 -4.93 1.44 -10.21
N ASN A 38 -5.83 1.10 -9.30
CA ASN A 38 -5.48 0.93 -7.90
C ASN A 38 -4.45 -0.19 -7.76
N PRO A 39 -3.27 0.11 -7.17
CA PRO A 39 -2.21 -0.88 -7.05
C PRO A 39 -2.71 -2.11 -6.27
N PRO A 40 -2.30 -3.34 -6.61
CA PRO A 40 -2.61 -4.54 -5.84
C PRO A 40 -1.73 -4.68 -4.59
N ARG A 41 -2.11 -5.58 -3.69
CA ARG A 41 -1.36 -5.87 -2.45
C ARG A 41 0.09 -6.25 -2.72
N SER A 42 0.37 -7.05 -3.75
CA SER A 42 1.73 -7.48 -4.11
C SER A 42 2.65 -6.31 -4.45
N GLU A 43 2.12 -5.28 -5.10
CA GLU A 43 2.86 -4.07 -5.46
C GLU A 43 3.12 -3.19 -4.25
N TYR A 44 2.10 -3.02 -3.39
CA TYR A 44 2.28 -2.35 -2.10
C TYR A 44 3.32 -3.05 -1.23
N VAL A 45 3.24 -4.38 -1.09
CA VAL A 45 4.18 -5.16 -0.30
C VAL A 45 5.60 -4.98 -0.83
N ASN A 46 5.79 -4.91 -2.14
CA ASN A 46 7.10 -4.59 -2.72
C ASN A 46 7.58 -3.18 -2.34
N TYR A 47 6.71 -2.17 -2.44
CA TYR A 47 6.99 -0.81 -2.01
C TYR A 47 7.34 -0.72 -0.51
N ALA A 48 6.48 -1.25 0.37
CA ALA A 48 6.62 -1.18 1.82
C ALA A 48 7.90 -1.88 2.29
N SER A 49 8.20 -3.04 1.70
CA SER A 49 9.40 -3.77 2.06
C SER A 49 10.69 -3.14 1.51
N ASN A 50 10.63 -2.35 0.42
CA ASN A 50 11.75 -1.52 -0.03
C ASN A 50 11.97 -0.35 0.94
N LYS A 51 10.87 0.30 1.36
CA LYS A 51 10.91 1.40 2.31
C LYS A 51 11.53 0.94 3.64
N LEU A 52 11.05 -0.18 4.19
CA LEU A 52 11.60 -0.78 5.40
C LEU A 52 13.07 -1.17 5.25
N ALA A 53 13.45 -1.79 4.13
CA ALA A 53 14.86 -2.16 3.90
C ALA A 53 15.77 -0.93 3.78
N SER A 54 15.27 0.21 3.27
CA SER A 54 15.98 1.50 3.26
C SER A 54 16.16 2.03 4.69
N GLU A 55 15.09 2.05 5.48
CA GLU A 55 15.13 2.54 6.86
C GLU A 55 16.08 1.70 7.73
N ILE A 56 16.10 0.38 7.56
CA ILE A 56 17.06 -0.49 8.25
C ILE A 56 18.49 -0.14 7.80
N ARG A 57 18.76 -0.05 6.49
CA ARG A 57 20.10 0.34 5.99
C ARG A 57 20.55 1.66 6.57
N GLU A 58 19.70 2.68 6.45
CA GLU A 58 19.99 4.03 6.94
C GLU A 58 20.14 4.09 8.46
N SER A 59 19.64 3.13 9.23
CA SER A 59 19.82 3.12 10.68
C SER A 59 21.01 2.29 11.15
N VAL A 60 21.33 1.19 10.48
CA VAL A 60 22.32 0.20 10.96
C VAL A 60 23.58 0.08 10.09
N CYS A 61 23.50 0.31 8.78
CA CYS A 61 24.64 0.22 7.87
C CYS A 61 25.31 1.59 7.70
N LYS A 62 25.81 2.15 8.80
CA LYS A 62 26.51 3.45 8.81
C LYS A 62 27.92 3.26 9.33
N GLU A 63 28.85 4.04 8.80
CA GLU A 63 30.24 4.08 9.27
C GLU A 63 30.31 4.39 10.77
N SER A 64 29.45 5.28 11.27
CA SER A 64 29.34 5.60 12.71
C SER A 64 28.85 4.46 13.60
N LYS A 65 28.46 3.32 13.01
CA LYS A 65 28.13 2.08 13.73
C LYS A 65 29.26 1.06 13.70
N VAL A 66 30.35 1.34 12.98
CA VAL A 66 31.55 0.50 12.95
C VAL A 66 32.41 0.81 14.19
N PRO A 67 32.81 -0.20 14.97
CA PRO A 67 33.72 0.00 16.10
C PRO A 67 35.09 0.50 15.66
N ASP A 68 35.72 1.37 16.45
CA ASP A 68 37.02 1.99 16.12
C ASP A 68 38.13 0.97 15.83
N PHE A 69 38.14 -0.18 16.51
CA PHE A 69 39.14 -1.23 16.27
C PHE A 69 39.03 -1.90 14.89
N LEU A 70 37.95 -1.63 14.15
CA LEU A 70 37.69 -2.11 12.80
C LEU A 70 37.66 -0.98 11.77
N SER A 71 38.17 0.20 12.11
CA SER A 71 38.14 1.39 11.23
C SER A 71 38.68 1.11 9.83
N ASP A 72 39.74 0.30 9.73
CA ASP A 72 40.40 -0.05 8.47
C ASP A 72 39.50 -0.89 7.54
N PHE A 73 38.48 -1.55 8.09
CA PHE A 73 37.52 -2.39 7.37
C PHE A 73 36.14 -1.74 7.22
N THR A 74 35.99 -0.46 7.57
CA THR A 74 34.70 0.25 7.61
C THR A 74 33.91 0.08 6.30
N GLY A 75 34.56 0.28 5.14
CA GLY A 75 33.91 0.14 3.84
C GLY A 75 33.39 -1.28 3.58
N ASP A 76 34.18 -2.31 3.91
CA ASP A 76 33.80 -3.71 3.71
C ASP A 76 32.66 -4.14 4.63
N LEU A 77 32.64 -3.64 5.87
CA LEU A 77 31.59 -3.91 6.86
C LEU A 77 30.27 -3.25 6.46
N VAL A 78 30.30 -1.98 6.03
CA VAL A 78 29.12 -1.28 5.52
C VAL A 78 28.57 -1.99 4.29
N GLN A 79 29.43 -2.35 3.33
CA GLN A 79 29.01 -3.07 2.14
C GLN A 79 28.43 -4.45 2.47
N SER A 80 29.03 -5.18 3.42
CA SER A 80 28.53 -6.48 3.87
C SER A 80 27.16 -6.36 4.54
N CYS A 81 26.95 -5.32 5.34
CA CYS A 81 25.66 -4.99 5.93
C CYS A 81 24.58 -4.73 4.85
N GLU A 82 24.91 -3.93 3.84
CA GLU A 82 23.99 -3.64 2.73
C GLU A 82 23.63 -4.88 1.92
N LYS A 83 24.61 -5.73 1.65
CA LYS A 83 24.45 -7.04 0.98
C LYS A 83 23.55 -7.96 1.79
N LEU A 84 23.74 -8.03 3.12
CA LEU A 84 22.91 -8.84 4.01
C LEU A 84 21.45 -8.37 4.01
N ILE A 85 21.20 -7.06 4.11
CA ILE A 85 19.81 -6.56 4.04
C ILE A 85 19.21 -6.85 2.65
N LYS A 86 20.03 -6.87 1.60
CA LYS A 86 19.57 -7.21 0.24
C LYS A 86 19.26 -8.69 0.09
N SER A 87 20.04 -9.58 0.71
CA SER A 87 19.77 -11.02 0.66
C SER A 87 18.51 -11.39 1.45
N GLN A 88 18.23 -10.67 2.54
CA GLN A 88 17.02 -10.87 3.36
C GLN A 88 15.75 -10.24 2.74
N ARG A 89 15.81 -9.76 1.49
CA ARG A 89 14.70 -9.05 0.84
C ARG A 89 13.41 -9.87 0.81
N THR A 90 13.50 -11.17 0.58
CA THR A 90 12.35 -12.10 0.57
C THR A 90 11.69 -12.17 1.93
N THR A 91 12.47 -12.36 3.00
CA THR A 91 11.96 -12.39 4.39
C THR A 91 11.29 -11.07 4.78
N ILE A 92 11.89 -9.92 4.42
CA ILE A 92 11.28 -8.61 4.65
C ILE A 92 9.95 -8.49 3.89
N LYS A 93 9.88 -9.02 2.67
CA LYS A 93 8.66 -9.02 1.85
C LYS A 93 7.55 -9.85 2.49
N GLU A 94 7.85 -11.06 2.94
CA GLU A 94 6.91 -11.95 3.64
C GLU A 94 6.41 -11.34 4.95
N LEU A 95 7.32 -10.74 5.73
CA LEU A 95 6.96 -10.02 6.95
C LEU A 95 5.98 -8.87 6.66
N MET A 96 6.26 -8.04 5.65
CA MET A 96 5.36 -6.96 5.25
C MET A 96 4.04 -7.51 4.71
N ASP A 97 4.05 -8.59 3.93
CA ASP A 97 2.81 -9.21 3.44
C ASP A 97 1.94 -9.63 4.63
N ASN A 98 2.48 -10.39 5.58
CA ASN A 98 1.76 -10.85 6.75
C ASN A 98 1.27 -9.70 7.65
N ALA A 99 2.05 -8.63 7.77
CA ALA A 99 1.72 -7.44 8.55
C ALA A 99 0.72 -6.49 7.86
N THR A 100 0.42 -6.69 6.57
CA THR A 100 -0.38 -5.77 5.77
C THR A 100 -1.80 -6.27 5.54
N GLN A 101 -2.77 -5.42 5.82
CA GLN A 101 -4.16 -5.53 5.37
C GLN A 101 -4.47 -4.51 4.27
N ARG A 102 -5.24 -4.91 3.26
CA ARG A 102 -5.68 -4.05 2.15
C ARG A 102 -7.19 -3.88 2.17
N GLN A 103 -7.65 -2.63 2.08
CA GLN A 103 -9.05 -2.26 1.87
C GLN A 103 -9.17 -1.57 0.51
N ASN A 104 -9.93 -2.13 -0.42
CA ASN A 104 -10.14 -1.54 -1.75
C ASN A 104 -11.45 -0.73 -1.76
N LEU A 105 -11.36 0.58 -1.97
CA LEU A 105 -12.47 1.54 -1.93
C LEU A 105 -12.85 2.02 -3.34
N ILE A 106 -12.56 1.23 -4.38
CA ILE A 106 -12.82 1.49 -5.80
C ILE A 106 -11.96 2.63 -6.34
N LEU A 107 -11.99 3.84 -5.79
CA LEU A 107 -11.19 4.96 -6.30
C LEU A 107 -9.74 4.93 -5.80
N PHE A 108 -9.51 4.28 -4.66
CA PHE A 108 -8.20 4.09 -4.05
C PHE A 108 -8.22 2.83 -3.17
N SER A 109 -7.06 2.39 -2.72
CA SER A 109 -6.89 1.36 -1.70
C SER A 109 -6.24 1.96 -0.46
N VAL A 110 -6.63 1.49 0.71
CA VAL A 110 -5.95 1.78 1.97
C VAL A 110 -5.19 0.53 2.40
N TYR A 111 -3.92 0.71 2.72
CA TYR A 111 -3.05 -0.31 3.26
C TYR A 111 -2.73 0.02 4.70
N THR A 112 -2.99 -0.93 5.59
CA THR A 112 -2.64 -0.82 7.01
C THR A 112 -1.58 -1.86 7.30
N THR A 113 -0.39 -1.41 7.68
CA THR A 113 0.72 -2.28 8.06
C THR A 113 1.00 -2.12 9.54
N GLU A 114 0.92 -3.20 10.30
CA GLU A 114 1.22 -3.19 11.73
C GLU A 114 2.58 -3.82 12.00
N PHE A 115 3.53 -3.04 12.50
CA PHE A 115 4.90 -3.49 12.71
C PHE A 115 5.52 -2.84 13.94
N ARG A 116 6.07 -3.67 14.84
CA ARG A 116 6.77 -3.24 16.08
C ARG A 116 5.98 -2.23 16.92
N GLY A 117 4.67 -2.46 17.10
CA GLY A 117 3.79 -1.58 17.88
C GLY A 117 3.42 -0.27 17.21
N ASN A 118 3.78 -0.09 15.94
CA ASN A 118 3.37 1.05 15.12
C ASN A 118 2.40 0.59 14.02
N ARG A 119 1.46 1.46 13.69
CA ARG A 119 0.53 1.32 12.57
C ARG A 119 0.91 2.32 11.49
N TYR A 120 1.20 1.81 10.31
CA TYR A 120 1.46 2.59 9.12
C TYR A 120 0.23 2.54 8.23
N GLN A 121 -0.26 3.72 7.84
CA GLN A 121 -1.33 3.82 6.86
C GLN A 121 -0.77 4.35 5.54
N THR A 122 -1.10 3.68 4.44
CA THR A 122 -0.72 4.10 3.10
C THR A 122 -1.95 4.14 2.20
N ILE A 123 -2.13 5.24 1.49
CA ILE A 123 -3.13 5.34 0.41
C ILE A 123 -2.46 4.96 -0.90
N GLY A 124 -3.04 3.99 -1.60
CA GLY A 124 -2.66 3.62 -2.96
C GLY A 124 -3.71 4.08 -3.96
N ALA A 125 -3.32 4.90 -4.95
CA ALA A 125 -4.23 5.37 -6.00
C ALA A 125 -3.44 5.61 -7.28
N VAL A 126 -4.00 5.21 -8.43
CA VAL A 126 -3.42 5.45 -9.76
C VAL A 126 -1.94 5.03 -9.83
N GLY A 127 -1.61 3.83 -9.35
CA GLY A 127 -0.24 3.30 -9.30
C GLY A 127 0.74 3.99 -8.33
N ASN A 128 0.29 4.93 -7.51
CA ASN A 128 1.12 5.66 -6.55
C ASN A 128 0.80 5.28 -5.11
N PHE A 129 1.76 5.49 -4.20
CA PHE A 129 1.61 5.24 -2.77
C PHE A 129 1.97 6.48 -1.94
N LEU A 130 1.08 6.86 -1.03
CA LEU A 130 1.31 7.93 -0.04
C LEU A 130 1.24 7.34 1.36
N THR A 131 2.38 7.23 2.03
CA THR A 131 2.48 6.67 3.40
C THR A 131 2.54 7.79 4.41
N PHE A 132 1.68 7.71 5.42
CA PHE A 132 1.64 8.67 6.53
C PHE A 132 2.66 8.32 7.62
N PRO A 133 3.02 9.29 8.48
CA PRO A 133 3.80 9.01 9.67
C PRO A 133 3.16 7.90 10.53
N PRO A 134 3.96 7.05 11.18
CA PRO A 134 3.44 5.96 11.99
C PRO A 134 2.67 6.47 13.21
N GLU A 135 1.58 5.79 13.53
CA GLU A 135 0.83 5.96 14.76
C GLU A 135 1.20 4.84 15.75
N LYS A 136 1.30 5.14 17.04
CA LYS A 136 1.54 4.11 18.07
C LYS A 136 0.25 3.36 18.34
N ILE A 137 0.33 2.03 18.38
CA ILE A 137 -0.80 1.19 18.75
C ILE A 137 -0.90 1.24 20.28
N GLU A 138 -1.96 1.87 20.82
CA GLU A 138 -2.25 1.78 22.26
C GLU A 138 -2.57 0.32 22.62
N GLN A 139 -1.75 -0.25 23.49
CA GLN A 139 -1.99 -1.58 24.05
C GLN A 139 -2.82 -1.38 25.32
N ASN A 140 -4.13 -1.63 25.22
CA ASN A 140 -5.03 -1.73 26.36
C ASN A 140 -5.00 -3.13 26.95
#